data_AF-K0S008-F1
#
_entry.id   AF-K0S008-F1
#
_cell.length_a   1.000
_cell.length_b   1.000
_cell.length_c   1.000
_cell.angle_alpha   90.00
_cell.angle_beta   90.00
_cell.angle_gamma   90.00
#
_symmetry.space_group_name_H-M   'P 1'
#
loop_
_entity.id
_entity.type
_entity.pdbx_description
1 polymer ?
#
loop_
_entity_poly.entity_id
_entity_poly.type
_entity_poly.pdbx_seq_one_letter_code
_entity_poly.pdbx_strand_id
1 'polypeptide(L)'
;MSKKASPLTAEQLRTIRSLPGNDACADSGAPLPDWASESAGVHRGLGVHVSFVRSLTMDDFTEEQYERMIKGGNAKWKEYCDGIEDAALKSKLHAFQGEGALRQKIDLLYNSAEAKIYRDSLQSPLAMLADLFSRAKSGGGTAPVDDEGFASPPAASSTTKAAVKLEDEPAPSYADTYKTQGYPYASSEMFASTKSQLVLLAWGISGVWGALRLKGGDGDPRLCNALAAAAVALTIAIPILALNRFAAKITSGLVNNRQDAFKSARNLLVERIASGRARRMERSDVYYPKSQGGEKNARAGLIFYPGALVDRTAYAPIASQLSDLGVLVCVANLEPYRLVADMMSYKIRQEVMHMLNDALLKGDGTWTVDEWSIGGHSFGAQVATIAVTNEFHSTVKTMVLWGSASYPAYSFCHYRKTLRDLGDMKVLVLNGSEDAIAGSSAFGSLEEYVAKMPPAYDERNEAAAAYTRVVTIEGGNHAGCAHYGPQTYPIPDGTRKITLEEQQSKMANLTAKFLLGEA
;
A
#
# COMPACT_ATOMS: atom_id res chain seq x y z
N MET A 1 -22.25 -3.70 -8.23
CA MET A 1 -23.39 -3.13 -8.97
C MET A 1 -22.93 -1.82 -9.61
N SER A 2 -23.01 -1.68 -10.93
CA SER A 2 -22.62 -0.45 -11.63
C SER A 2 -23.63 0.66 -11.33
N LYS A 3 -23.19 1.81 -10.79
CA LYS A 3 -24.07 2.97 -10.55
C LYS A 3 -24.50 3.56 -11.91
N LYS A 4 -25.81 3.75 -12.11
CA LYS A 4 -26.40 4.20 -13.38
C LYS A 4 -26.18 5.71 -13.57
N ALA A 5 -25.81 6.13 -14.78
CA ALA A 5 -25.64 7.55 -15.14
C ALA A 5 -27.00 8.24 -15.35
N SER A 6 -27.09 9.55 -15.08
CA SER A 6 -28.30 10.37 -15.25
C SER A 6 -27.96 11.83 -15.61
N PRO A 7 -28.90 12.62 -16.16
CA PRO A 7 -28.67 14.03 -16.43
C PRO A 7 -28.38 14.83 -15.14
N LEU A 8 -27.56 15.87 -15.23
CA LEU A 8 -27.29 16.76 -14.09
C LEU A 8 -28.54 17.57 -13.73
N THR A 9 -28.81 17.72 -12.44
CA THR A 9 -29.89 18.59 -11.97
C THR A 9 -29.54 20.07 -12.16
N ALA A 10 -30.56 20.95 -12.18
CA ALA A 10 -30.35 22.40 -12.24
C ALA A 10 -29.51 22.93 -11.06
N GLU A 11 -29.53 22.25 -9.92
CA GLU A 11 -28.69 22.56 -8.77
C GLU A 11 -27.23 22.15 -9.01
N GLN A 12 -26.99 20.90 -9.43
CA GLN A 12 -25.65 20.40 -9.77
C GLN A 12 -24.96 21.26 -10.85
N LEU A 13 -25.71 21.70 -11.86
CA LEU A 13 -25.23 22.61 -12.89
C LEU A 13 -24.83 23.98 -12.35
N ARG A 14 -25.64 24.55 -11.45
CA ARG A 14 -25.30 25.82 -10.78
C ARG A 14 -24.05 25.67 -9.93
N THR A 15 -23.93 24.57 -9.19
CA THR A 15 -22.74 24.27 -8.37
C THR A 15 -21.48 24.20 -9.23
N ILE A 16 -21.48 23.42 -10.33
CA ILE A 16 -20.32 23.32 -11.23
C ILE A 16 -19.94 24.69 -11.81
N ARG A 17 -20.91 25.47 -12.28
CA ARG A 17 -20.65 26.79 -12.87
C ARG A 17 -20.17 27.81 -11.84
N SER A 18 -20.49 27.62 -10.55
CA SER A 18 -20.05 28.52 -9.48
C SER A 18 -18.61 28.26 -8.99
N LEU A 19 -17.98 27.17 -9.44
CA LEU A 19 -16.60 26.86 -9.03
C LEU A 19 -15.62 27.89 -9.60
N PRO A 20 -14.57 28.26 -8.83
CA PRO A 20 -13.56 29.21 -9.31
C PRO A 20 -12.95 28.79 -10.65
N GLY A 21 -12.91 29.72 -11.61
CA GLY A 21 -12.36 29.53 -12.95
C GLY A 21 -13.27 28.79 -13.93
N ASN A 22 -14.46 28.32 -13.53
CA ASN A 22 -15.42 27.67 -14.44
C ASN A 22 -16.30 28.66 -15.22
N ASP A 23 -16.12 29.97 -15.01
CA ASP A 23 -16.72 31.06 -15.79
C ASP A 23 -16.08 31.20 -17.18
N ALA A 24 -14.87 30.67 -17.37
CA ALA A 24 -14.16 30.58 -18.63
C ALA A 24 -13.68 29.15 -18.91
N CYS A 25 -13.58 28.81 -20.19
CA CYS A 25 -13.08 27.51 -20.61
C CYS A 25 -11.57 27.37 -20.35
N ALA A 26 -11.14 26.25 -19.77
CA ALA A 26 -9.74 25.98 -19.40
C ALA A 26 -8.73 26.05 -20.57
N ASP A 27 -9.15 25.73 -21.79
CA ASP A 27 -8.26 25.76 -22.96
C ASP A 27 -8.38 27.03 -23.81
N SER A 28 -9.63 27.45 -24.09
CA SER A 28 -9.91 28.52 -25.06
C SER A 28 -10.17 29.88 -24.41
N GLY A 29 -10.42 29.91 -23.10
CA GLY A 29 -10.86 31.11 -22.39
C GLY A 29 -12.29 31.57 -22.74
N ALA A 30 -13.03 30.82 -23.58
CA ALA A 30 -14.39 31.18 -23.94
C ALA A 30 -15.31 31.25 -22.71
N PRO A 31 -16.17 32.29 -22.58
CA PRO A 31 -17.03 32.44 -21.42
C PRO A 31 -18.14 31.39 -21.39
N LEU A 32 -18.59 31.02 -20.19
CA LEU A 32 -19.72 30.11 -19.93
C LEU A 32 -19.63 28.77 -20.69
N PRO A 33 -18.64 27.91 -20.37
CA PRO A 33 -18.50 26.62 -21.04
C PRO A 33 -19.69 25.69 -20.72
N ASP A 34 -20.41 25.26 -21.76
CA ASP A 34 -21.50 24.26 -21.67
C ASP A 34 -21.02 22.80 -21.85
N TRP A 35 -19.72 22.63 -22.05
CA TRP A 35 -19.10 21.34 -22.35
C TRP A 35 -18.05 21.03 -21.29
N ALA A 36 -18.06 19.79 -20.82
CA ALA A 36 -17.10 19.27 -19.86
C ALA A 36 -16.44 18.00 -20.45
N SER A 37 -15.14 17.90 -20.29
CA SER A 37 -14.38 16.67 -20.54
C SER A 37 -14.00 16.05 -19.20
N GLU A 38 -13.80 14.73 -19.17
CA GLU A 38 -13.24 14.05 -17.98
C GLU A 38 -11.78 14.49 -17.66
N SER A 39 -11.23 15.36 -18.52
CA SER A 39 -9.96 16.05 -18.41
C SER A 39 -10.13 17.45 -19.03
N ALA A 40 -10.49 18.43 -18.19
CA ALA A 40 -10.95 19.79 -18.56
C ALA A 40 -10.35 20.37 -19.86
N GLY A 41 -11.13 20.57 -20.93
CA GLY A 41 -10.62 21.12 -22.19
C GLY A 41 -11.51 20.99 -23.44
N VAL A 42 -11.31 21.87 -24.44
CA VAL A 42 -12.11 22.00 -25.68
C VAL A 42 -11.68 20.99 -26.75
N HIS A 43 -12.65 20.26 -27.31
CA HIS A 43 -12.41 19.32 -28.41
C HIS A 43 -13.45 19.37 -29.54
N ARG A 44 -13.99 20.56 -29.86
CA ARG A 44 -14.78 20.69 -31.09
C ARG A 44 -13.84 20.58 -32.30
N GLY A 45 -13.97 19.49 -33.06
CA GLY A 45 -13.28 19.29 -34.35
C GLY A 45 -12.22 18.18 -34.41
N LEU A 46 -11.88 17.53 -33.29
CA LEU A 46 -10.83 16.49 -33.25
C LEU A 46 -11.35 15.04 -33.45
N GLY A 47 -12.65 14.83 -33.27
CA GLY A 47 -13.31 13.52 -33.39
C GLY A 47 -13.30 12.69 -32.10
N VAL A 48 -14.34 11.89 -31.89
CA VAL A 48 -14.61 11.11 -30.66
C VAL A 48 -13.55 10.08 -30.30
N HIS A 49 -12.64 9.76 -31.23
CA HIS A 49 -11.52 8.84 -31.03
C HIS A 49 -10.27 9.52 -30.45
N VAL A 50 -10.24 10.85 -30.39
CA VAL A 50 -9.12 11.64 -29.85
C VAL A 50 -9.42 12.15 -28.44
N SER A 51 -10.69 12.43 -28.14
CA SER A 51 -11.11 13.01 -26.88
C SER A 51 -12.59 12.87 -26.65
N PHE A 52 -12.96 12.52 -25.42
CA PHE A 52 -14.35 12.34 -25.02
C PHE A 52 -14.86 13.59 -24.29
N VAL A 53 -15.82 14.30 -24.89
CA VAL A 53 -16.45 15.50 -24.33
C VAL A 53 -17.93 15.24 -24.12
N ARG A 54 -18.46 15.70 -22.99
CA ARG A 54 -19.87 15.62 -22.62
C ARG A 54 -20.47 17.04 -22.52
N SER A 55 -21.67 17.21 -23.02
CA SER A 55 -22.51 18.38 -22.78
C SER A 55 -23.03 18.34 -21.34
N LEU A 56 -22.85 19.44 -20.60
CA LEU A 56 -23.37 19.54 -19.23
C LEU A 56 -24.90 19.44 -19.17
N THR A 57 -25.61 19.81 -20.24
CA THR A 57 -27.08 19.85 -20.28
C THR A 57 -27.72 18.71 -21.06
N MET A 58 -26.99 18.01 -21.91
CA MET A 58 -27.54 16.98 -22.80
C MET A 58 -27.05 15.55 -22.52
N ASP A 59 -25.91 15.39 -21.84
CA ASP A 59 -25.34 14.06 -21.57
C ASP A 59 -25.60 13.60 -20.14
N ASP A 60 -25.63 12.28 -19.96
CA ASP A 60 -25.70 11.64 -18.66
C ASP A 60 -24.33 11.64 -17.98
N PHE A 61 -24.33 11.87 -16.67
CA PHE A 61 -23.17 11.82 -15.80
C PHE A 61 -23.38 10.79 -14.70
N THR A 62 -22.32 10.07 -14.33
CA THR A 62 -22.28 9.30 -13.09
C THR A 62 -22.00 10.22 -11.91
N GLU A 63 -22.40 9.80 -10.71
CA GLU A 63 -22.05 10.51 -9.48
C GLU A 63 -20.53 10.72 -9.34
N GLU A 64 -19.73 9.76 -9.76
CA GLU A 64 -18.27 9.88 -9.74
C GLU A 64 -17.77 10.96 -10.72
N GLN A 65 -18.36 11.06 -11.91
CA GLN A 65 -18.04 12.12 -12.88
C GLN A 65 -18.44 13.49 -12.32
N TYR A 66 -19.61 13.60 -11.71
CA TYR A 66 -20.05 14.82 -11.03
C TYR A 66 -19.10 15.21 -9.89
N GLU A 67 -18.75 14.26 -9.02
CA GLU A 67 -17.80 14.47 -7.92
C GLU A 67 -16.42 14.93 -8.38
N ARG A 68 -15.91 14.41 -9.50
CA ARG A 68 -14.64 14.85 -10.07
C ARG A 68 -14.69 16.29 -10.56
N MET A 69 -15.80 16.69 -11.19
CA MET A 69 -15.99 18.07 -11.67
C MET A 69 -16.00 19.07 -10.51
N ILE A 70 -16.65 18.73 -9.40
CA ILE A 70 -16.69 19.62 -8.21
C ILE A 70 -15.38 19.64 -7.42
N LYS A 71 -14.62 18.54 -7.39
CA LYS A 71 -13.33 18.47 -6.68
C LYS A 71 -12.20 19.16 -7.45
N GLY A 72 -12.16 18.98 -8.76
CA GLY A 72 -11.16 19.56 -9.66
C GLY A 72 -11.45 21.03 -9.94
N GLY A 73 -12.40 21.32 -10.82
CA GLY A 73 -12.64 22.68 -11.30
C GLY A 73 -11.45 23.28 -12.08
N ASN A 74 -11.72 24.28 -12.90
CA ASN A 74 -10.71 24.83 -13.81
C ASN A 74 -9.60 25.60 -13.07
N ALA A 75 -9.91 26.30 -11.97
CA ALA A 75 -8.88 27.04 -11.23
C ALA A 75 -7.85 26.12 -10.57
N LYS A 76 -8.28 25.05 -9.89
CA LYS A 76 -7.32 24.12 -9.25
C LYS A 76 -6.54 23.32 -10.28
N TRP A 77 -7.16 23.01 -11.43
CA TRP A 77 -6.45 22.40 -12.54
C TRP A 77 -5.35 23.32 -13.05
N LYS A 78 -5.66 24.60 -13.25
CA LYS A 78 -4.68 25.61 -13.68
C LYS A 78 -3.54 25.77 -12.66
N GLU A 79 -3.87 25.89 -11.38
CA GLU A 79 -2.88 25.96 -10.29
C GLU A 79 -1.96 24.73 -10.27
N TYR A 80 -2.52 23.53 -10.46
CA TYR A 80 -1.75 22.30 -10.54
C TYR A 80 -0.79 22.31 -11.74
N CYS A 81 -1.26 22.74 -12.92
CA CYS A 81 -0.42 22.85 -14.11
C CYS A 81 0.72 23.89 -13.93
N ASP A 82 0.42 25.03 -13.30
CA ASP A 82 1.40 26.09 -13.05
C ASP A 82 2.51 25.63 -12.06
N GLY A 83 2.15 24.77 -11.11
CA GLY A 83 3.03 24.19 -10.08
C GLY A 83 3.99 23.10 -10.56
N ILE A 84 3.93 22.64 -11.81
CA ILE A 84 4.85 21.62 -12.33
C ILE A 84 6.25 22.23 -12.51
N GLU A 85 7.25 21.80 -11.72
CA GLU A 85 8.64 22.31 -11.77
C GLU A 85 9.49 21.75 -12.92
N ASP A 86 8.96 20.83 -13.72
CA ASP A 86 9.67 20.27 -14.87
C ASP A 86 9.88 21.36 -15.95
N ALA A 87 11.09 21.91 -15.98
CA ALA A 87 11.51 22.92 -16.94
C ALA A 87 11.46 22.41 -18.40
N ALA A 88 11.61 21.11 -18.63
CA ALA A 88 11.50 20.51 -19.95
C ALA A 88 10.03 20.40 -20.40
N LEU A 89 9.10 20.11 -19.47
CA LEU A 89 7.67 20.15 -19.76
C LEU A 89 7.18 21.58 -20.00
N LYS A 90 7.58 22.54 -19.16
CA LYS A 90 7.27 23.97 -19.35
C LYS A 90 7.79 24.50 -20.68
N SER A 91 9.05 24.19 -21.02
CA SER A 91 9.64 24.56 -22.31
C SER A 91 8.87 23.98 -23.51
N LYS A 92 8.48 22.70 -23.45
CA LYS A 92 7.62 22.07 -24.47
C LYS A 92 6.25 22.76 -24.55
N LEU A 93 5.62 23.06 -23.43
CA LEU A 93 4.31 23.70 -23.39
C LEU A 93 4.32 25.12 -24.00
N HIS A 94 5.41 25.86 -23.79
CA HIS A 94 5.62 27.19 -24.39
C HIS A 94 5.99 27.14 -25.87
N ALA A 95 6.65 26.07 -26.34
CA ALA A 95 7.07 25.90 -27.73
C ALA A 95 5.91 25.65 -28.72
N PHE A 96 4.75 25.22 -28.22
CA PHE A 96 3.57 24.89 -29.02
C PHE A 96 2.60 26.08 -29.14
N GLN A 97 2.86 27.00 -30.08
CA GLN A 97 1.93 28.07 -30.46
C GLN A 97 1.35 27.84 -31.87
N GLY A 98 0.02 27.89 -32.00
CA GLY A 98 -0.71 27.75 -33.28
C GLY A 98 -1.74 26.60 -33.30
N GLU A 99 -2.73 26.68 -34.19
CA GLU A 99 -3.87 25.74 -34.28
C GLU A 99 -3.45 24.27 -34.50
N GLY A 100 -2.32 24.02 -35.18
CA GLY A 100 -1.79 22.67 -35.41
C GLY A 100 -1.12 22.01 -34.19
N ALA A 101 -0.79 22.77 -33.15
CA ALA A 101 -0.09 22.28 -31.96
C ALA A 101 -1.03 21.90 -30.81
N LEU A 102 -2.34 22.15 -30.96
CA LEU A 102 -3.36 21.91 -29.94
C LEU A 102 -3.42 20.44 -29.50
N ARG A 103 -3.28 19.49 -30.44
CA ARG A 103 -3.33 18.04 -30.14
C ARG A 103 -2.17 17.58 -29.26
N GLN A 104 -0.95 18.07 -29.53
CA GLN A 104 0.25 17.74 -28.75
C GLN A 104 0.19 18.39 -27.36
N LYS A 105 -0.35 19.60 -27.27
CA LYS A 105 -0.61 20.29 -26.00
C LYS A 105 -1.64 19.52 -25.16
N ILE A 106 -2.71 19.00 -25.77
CA ILE A 106 -3.72 18.18 -25.08
C ILE A 106 -3.10 16.90 -24.54
N ASP A 107 -2.29 16.18 -25.33
CA ASP A 107 -1.66 14.95 -24.86
C ASP A 107 -0.71 15.19 -23.69
N LEU A 108 0.05 16.30 -23.72
CA LEU A 108 0.97 16.68 -22.64
C LEU A 108 0.27 17.19 -21.38
N LEU A 109 -0.84 17.93 -21.52
CA LEU A 109 -1.57 18.45 -20.38
C LEU A 109 -2.55 17.46 -19.77
N TYR A 110 -3.19 16.63 -20.59
CA TYR A 110 -4.33 15.82 -20.16
C TYR A 110 -4.06 14.31 -20.24
N ASN A 111 -3.15 13.84 -21.09
CA ASN A 111 -2.81 12.41 -21.20
C ASN A 111 -1.44 12.05 -20.60
N SER A 112 -0.78 13.00 -19.94
CA SER A 112 0.49 12.79 -19.27
C SER A 112 0.38 12.02 -17.96
N ALA A 113 1.53 11.53 -17.46
CA ALA A 113 1.60 10.86 -16.18
C ALA A 113 1.20 11.81 -15.04
N GLU A 114 1.54 13.09 -15.16
CA GLU A 114 1.22 14.17 -14.23
C GLU A 114 -0.29 14.43 -14.18
N ALA A 115 -0.94 14.51 -15.36
CA ALA A 115 -2.39 14.65 -15.45
C ALA A 115 -3.13 13.45 -14.84
N LYS A 116 -2.56 12.25 -14.98
CA LYS A 116 -3.08 11.03 -14.35
C LYS A 116 -2.94 11.09 -12.83
N ILE A 117 -1.80 11.53 -12.31
CA ILE A 117 -1.59 11.74 -10.86
C ILE A 117 -2.62 12.73 -10.32
N TYR A 118 -2.86 13.84 -11.02
CA TYR A 118 -3.88 14.80 -10.60
C TYR A 118 -5.29 14.19 -10.55
N ARG A 119 -5.72 13.48 -11.60
CA ARG A 119 -7.02 12.79 -11.62
C ARG A 119 -7.16 11.77 -10.49
N ASP A 120 -6.11 10.98 -10.27
CA ASP A 120 -6.07 9.99 -9.21
C ASP A 120 -6.11 10.68 -7.82
N SER A 121 -5.58 11.90 -7.71
CA SER A 121 -5.66 12.72 -6.49
C SER A 121 -7.07 13.27 -6.23
N LEU A 122 -7.86 13.58 -7.27
CA LEU A 122 -9.26 14.03 -7.12
C LEU A 122 -10.20 12.91 -6.68
N GLN A 123 -9.84 11.66 -6.97
CA GLN A 123 -10.52 10.46 -6.49
C GLN A 123 -10.01 9.99 -5.11
N SER A 124 -9.00 10.68 -4.54
CA SER A 124 -8.44 10.34 -3.24
C SER A 124 -9.39 10.68 -2.09
N PRO A 125 -9.58 9.78 -1.11
CA PRO A 125 -10.32 10.06 0.14
C PRO A 125 -9.79 11.28 0.93
N LEU A 126 -8.53 11.68 0.70
CA LEU A 126 -7.92 12.89 1.28
C LEU A 126 -8.55 14.18 0.77
N ALA A 127 -8.96 14.25 -0.50
CA ALA A 127 -9.63 15.44 -1.04
C ALA A 127 -11.05 15.60 -0.46
N MET A 128 -11.72 14.47 -0.16
CA MET A 128 -13.01 14.43 0.51
C MET A 128 -12.90 14.90 1.97
N LEU A 129 -11.86 14.47 2.70
CA LEU A 129 -11.59 14.93 4.06
C LEU A 129 -11.18 16.41 4.10
N ALA A 130 -10.32 16.88 3.19
CA ALA A 130 -9.93 18.28 3.11
C ALA A 130 -11.13 19.20 2.78
N ASP A 131 -12.04 18.78 1.90
CA ASP A 131 -13.28 19.50 1.60
C ASP A 131 -14.24 19.53 2.81
N LEU A 132 -14.41 18.39 3.50
CA LEU A 132 -15.20 18.29 4.74
C LEU A 132 -14.64 19.18 5.86
N PHE A 133 -13.33 19.21 6.06
CA PHE A 133 -12.66 20.08 7.03
C PHE A 133 -12.75 21.56 6.65
N SER A 134 -12.74 21.88 5.35
CA SER A 134 -12.89 23.26 4.87
C SER A 134 -14.33 23.78 5.04
N ARG A 135 -15.34 22.94 4.76
CA ARG A 135 -16.78 23.25 4.97
C ARG A 135 -17.14 23.38 6.45
N ALA A 136 -16.47 22.62 7.32
CA ALA A 136 -16.61 22.76 8.77
C ALA A 136 -16.03 24.09 9.28
N LYS A 137 -15.00 24.65 8.62
CA LYS A 137 -14.43 25.95 8.98
C LYS A 137 -15.24 27.16 8.47
N SER A 138 -16.01 27.01 7.39
CA SER A 138 -16.83 28.10 6.83
C SER A 138 -18.25 28.18 7.40
N GLY A 139 -18.67 27.22 8.24
CA GLY A 139 -20.04 27.10 8.76
C GLY A 139 -20.35 27.83 10.07
N GLY A 140 -19.54 28.82 10.46
CA GLY A 140 -19.78 29.66 11.64
C GLY A 140 -20.80 30.78 11.36
N GLY A 141 -22.03 30.40 11.02
CA GLY A 141 -23.14 31.33 10.83
C GLY A 141 -24.38 30.78 11.53
N THR A 142 -24.68 31.35 12.69
CA THR A 142 -25.86 31.05 13.52
C THR A 142 -27.15 31.32 12.76
N ALA A 143 -28.07 30.35 12.74
CA ALA A 143 -29.49 30.56 12.51
C ALA A 143 -30.29 29.75 13.56
N PRO A 144 -31.50 30.22 13.94
CA PRO A 144 -32.14 29.85 15.20
C PRO A 144 -32.73 28.45 15.18
N VAL A 145 -32.76 27.84 16.36
CA VAL A 145 -33.38 26.56 16.64
C VAL A 145 -34.87 26.78 16.85
N ASP A 146 -35.70 26.18 16.01
CA ASP A 146 -37.11 25.97 16.29
C ASP A 146 -37.29 24.54 16.83
N ASP A 147 -37.93 24.50 17.99
CA ASP A 147 -38.25 23.37 18.85
C ASP A 147 -39.45 22.61 18.28
N GLU A 148 -39.29 21.35 17.89
CA GLU A 148 -40.39 20.38 17.77
C GLU A 148 -39.84 18.96 17.99
N GLY A 149 -40.40 18.28 18.98
CA GLY A 149 -39.87 17.06 19.56
C GLY A 149 -40.01 15.81 18.70
N PHE A 150 -39.09 14.86 18.93
CA PHE A 150 -39.34 13.45 18.68
C PHE A 150 -38.68 12.61 19.77
N ALA A 151 -39.48 11.71 20.33
CA ALA A 151 -39.21 10.91 21.52
C ALA A 151 -38.02 9.94 21.38
N SER A 152 -37.28 9.76 22.47
CA SER A 152 -36.21 8.76 22.63
C SER A 152 -36.75 7.32 22.55
N PRO A 153 -36.06 6.37 21.88
CA PRO A 153 -36.26 4.95 22.10
C PRO A 153 -35.54 4.47 23.37
N PRO A 154 -36.02 3.38 24.02
CA PRO A 154 -35.61 3.00 25.36
C PRO A 154 -34.23 2.32 25.39
N ALA A 155 -33.58 2.45 26.55
CA ALA A 155 -32.29 1.87 26.88
C ALA A 155 -32.28 0.34 26.69
N ALA A 156 -31.36 -0.16 25.88
CA ALA A 156 -31.11 -1.60 25.76
C ALA A 156 -30.23 -2.09 26.92
N SER A 157 -30.86 -2.91 27.75
CA SER A 157 -30.32 -3.76 28.80
C SER A 157 -28.98 -4.44 28.45
N SER A 158 -28.02 -4.31 29.36
CA SER A 158 -26.79 -5.08 29.40
C SER A 158 -27.08 -6.56 29.65
N THR A 159 -26.84 -7.40 28.65
CA THR A 159 -26.65 -8.84 28.83
C THR A 159 -25.31 -9.24 28.24
N THR A 160 -24.41 -9.69 29.12
CA THR A 160 -23.10 -10.25 28.82
C THR A 160 -23.27 -11.51 27.96
N LYS A 161 -23.01 -11.41 26.65
CA LYS A 161 -22.88 -12.60 25.80
C LYS A 161 -21.54 -13.28 26.11
N ALA A 162 -21.62 -14.55 26.49
CA ALA A 162 -20.47 -15.43 26.64
C ALA A 162 -19.60 -15.41 25.36
N ALA A 163 -18.28 -15.43 25.54
CA ALA A 163 -17.30 -15.44 24.45
C ALA A 163 -17.57 -16.62 23.50
N VAL A 164 -17.92 -16.29 22.25
CA VAL A 164 -18.11 -17.27 21.18
C VAL A 164 -16.75 -17.91 20.89
N LYS A 165 -16.63 -19.21 21.18
CA LYS A 165 -15.49 -20.02 20.79
C LYS A 165 -15.59 -20.23 19.29
N LEU A 166 -14.67 -19.65 18.52
CA LEU A 166 -14.66 -19.78 17.05
C LEU A 166 -14.46 -21.26 16.67
N GLU A 167 -15.34 -21.78 15.81
CA GLU A 167 -15.14 -23.03 15.09
C GLU A 167 -14.11 -22.82 13.96
N ASP A 168 -13.45 -23.90 13.54
CA ASP A 168 -12.43 -23.84 12.49
C ASP A 168 -13.08 -23.46 11.15
N GLU A 169 -12.94 -22.19 10.73
CA GLU A 169 -13.29 -21.82 9.35
C GLU A 169 -12.28 -22.45 8.38
N PRO A 170 -12.75 -23.14 7.32
CA PRO A 170 -11.85 -23.68 6.32
C PRO A 170 -11.16 -22.53 5.57
N ALA A 171 -9.84 -22.65 5.39
CA ALA A 171 -9.05 -21.72 4.60
C ALA A 171 -9.70 -21.47 3.22
N PRO A 172 -9.61 -20.26 2.67
CA PRO A 172 -10.16 -19.95 1.34
C PRO A 172 -9.68 -20.96 0.29
N SER A 173 -10.57 -21.32 -0.63
CA SER A 173 -10.34 -22.30 -1.69
C SER A 173 -9.03 -22.04 -2.46
N TYR A 174 -8.06 -22.94 -2.24
CA TYR A 174 -6.72 -22.96 -2.83
C TYR A 174 -6.68 -22.80 -4.36
N ALA A 175 -7.77 -23.13 -5.06
CA ALA A 175 -7.83 -23.13 -6.52
C ALA A 175 -8.01 -21.74 -7.15
N ASP A 176 -8.67 -20.81 -6.44
CA ASP A 176 -9.02 -19.48 -6.98
C ASP A 176 -7.85 -18.48 -6.83
N THR A 177 -7.04 -18.63 -5.79
CA THR A 177 -5.82 -17.84 -5.53
C THR A 177 -4.69 -18.14 -6.52
N TYR A 178 -4.63 -19.40 -7.01
CA TYR A 178 -3.62 -19.86 -7.96
C TYR A 178 -3.74 -19.22 -9.35
N LYS A 179 -4.98 -19.03 -9.84
CA LYS A 179 -5.23 -18.64 -11.24
C LYS A 179 -5.28 -17.14 -11.49
N THR A 180 -5.50 -16.31 -10.47
CA THR A 180 -5.85 -14.90 -10.66
C THR A 180 -4.70 -13.91 -10.43
N GLN A 181 -3.74 -14.18 -9.52
CA GLN A 181 -2.66 -13.21 -9.20
C GLN A 181 -1.29 -13.82 -8.82
N GLY A 182 -1.19 -15.06 -8.29
CA GLY A 182 0.11 -15.68 -7.98
C GLY A 182 0.95 -16.10 -9.20
N TYR A 183 0.27 -16.52 -10.28
CA TYR A 183 0.88 -16.87 -11.55
C TYR A 183 1.54 -15.66 -12.26
N PRO A 184 0.89 -14.47 -12.36
CA PRO A 184 1.54 -13.24 -12.82
C PRO A 184 2.85 -12.90 -12.08
N TYR A 185 2.88 -12.96 -10.75
CA TYR A 185 4.08 -12.64 -9.94
C TYR A 185 5.26 -13.58 -10.22
N ALA A 186 5.02 -14.90 -10.16
CA ALA A 186 6.09 -15.86 -10.42
C ALA A 186 6.56 -15.83 -11.90
N SER A 187 5.67 -15.45 -12.82
CA SER A 187 6.04 -15.22 -14.21
C SER A 187 6.88 -13.94 -14.38
N SER A 188 6.52 -12.82 -13.74
CA SER A 188 7.27 -11.56 -13.83
C SER A 188 8.66 -11.65 -13.22
N GLU A 189 8.82 -12.36 -12.10
CA GLU A 189 10.11 -12.66 -11.45
C GLU A 189 11.09 -13.35 -12.42
N MET A 190 10.61 -14.31 -13.21
CA MET A 190 11.43 -15.03 -14.18
C MET A 190 11.87 -14.16 -15.36
N PHE A 191 11.04 -13.21 -15.78
CA PHE A 191 11.34 -12.27 -16.87
C PHE A 191 12.13 -11.04 -16.41
N ALA A 192 12.30 -10.82 -15.10
CA ALA A 192 13.03 -9.66 -14.56
C ALA A 192 14.55 -9.75 -14.78
N SER A 193 15.10 -10.96 -14.92
CA SER A 193 16.54 -11.16 -15.13
C SER A 193 16.93 -11.06 -16.60
N THR A 194 17.88 -10.16 -16.91
CA THR A 194 18.48 -10.01 -18.25
C THR A 194 19.05 -11.33 -18.78
N LYS A 195 19.57 -12.20 -17.90
CA LYS A 195 20.08 -13.53 -18.30
C LYS A 195 18.95 -14.45 -18.78
N SER A 196 17.81 -14.45 -18.08
CA SER A 196 16.63 -15.26 -18.46
C SER A 196 16.04 -14.80 -19.80
N GLN A 197 15.98 -13.48 -20.03
CA GLN A 197 15.53 -12.90 -21.30
C GLN A 197 16.44 -13.30 -22.47
N LEU A 198 17.76 -13.26 -22.28
CA LEU A 198 18.73 -13.65 -23.31
C LEU A 198 18.69 -15.14 -23.65
N VAL A 199 18.47 -16.02 -22.66
CA VAL A 199 18.33 -17.47 -22.89
C VAL A 199 17.07 -17.78 -23.71
N LEU A 200 15.95 -17.13 -23.38
CA LEU A 200 14.70 -17.29 -24.13
C LEU A 200 14.82 -16.77 -25.57
N LEU A 201 15.51 -15.64 -25.76
CA LEU A 201 15.79 -15.09 -27.08
C LEU A 201 16.66 -16.04 -27.92
N ALA A 202 17.76 -16.55 -27.34
CA ALA A 202 18.66 -17.49 -28.02
C ALA A 202 17.95 -18.80 -28.41
N TRP A 203 17.05 -19.29 -27.56
CA TRP A 203 16.26 -20.48 -27.84
C TRP A 203 15.22 -20.27 -28.95
N GLY A 204 14.52 -19.13 -28.92
CA GLY A 204 13.58 -18.74 -29.99
C GLY A 204 14.27 -18.61 -31.35
N ILE A 205 15.44 -17.98 -31.41
CA ILE A 205 16.25 -17.85 -32.64
C ILE A 205 16.66 -19.22 -33.17
N SER A 206 17.10 -20.13 -32.30
CA SER A 206 17.51 -21.49 -32.67
C SER A 206 16.35 -22.31 -33.25
N GLY A 207 15.14 -22.15 -32.70
CA GLY A 207 13.91 -22.80 -33.18
C GLY A 207 13.49 -22.33 -34.57
N VAL A 208 13.48 -21.01 -34.79
CA VAL A 208 13.16 -20.41 -36.09
C VAL A 208 14.17 -20.84 -37.16
N TRP A 209 15.46 -20.87 -36.80
CA TRP A 209 16.51 -21.29 -37.74
C TRP A 209 16.43 -22.77 -38.11
N GLY A 210 16.08 -23.64 -37.14
CA GLY A 210 15.78 -25.06 -37.39
C GLY A 210 14.59 -25.25 -38.34
N ALA A 211 13.52 -24.47 -38.16
CA ALA A 211 12.34 -24.50 -39.03
C ALA A 211 12.64 -24.02 -40.46
N LEU A 212 13.49 -22.99 -40.63
CA LEU A 212 13.93 -22.50 -41.93
C LEU A 212 14.78 -23.53 -42.70
N ARG A 213 15.67 -24.26 -42.00
CA ARG A 213 16.44 -25.35 -42.62
C ARG A 213 15.56 -26.49 -43.10
N LEU A 214 14.52 -26.84 -42.35
CA LEU A 214 13.56 -27.89 -42.75
C LEU A 214 12.74 -27.49 -43.99
N LYS A 215 12.44 -26.21 -44.17
CA LYS A 215 11.77 -25.68 -45.38
C LYS A 215 12.65 -25.64 -46.62
N GLY A 216 13.97 -25.64 -46.47
CA GLY A 216 14.94 -25.55 -47.57
C GLY A 216 15.49 -26.90 -48.06
N GLY A 217 14.99 -28.04 -47.57
CA GLY A 217 15.46 -29.38 -47.96
C GLY A 217 14.66 -30.00 -49.11
N ASP A 218 15.29 -30.90 -49.87
CA ASP A 218 14.75 -31.56 -51.09
C ASP A 218 13.63 -32.61 -50.83
N GLY A 219 12.94 -32.55 -49.69
CA GLY A 219 11.90 -33.50 -49.29
C GLY A 219 10.48 -33.12 -49.73
N ASP A 220 9.48 -33.98 -49.45
CA ASP A 220 8.06 -33.68 -49.70
C ASP A 220 7.67 -32.34 -49.01
N PRO A 221 7.26 -31.31 -49.79
CA PRO A 221 6.93 -30.00 -49.26
C PRO A 221 5.86 -30.03 -48.15
N ARG A 222 4.92 -30.99 -48.19
CA ARG A 222 3.89 -31.12 -47.15
C ARG A 222 4.48 -31.60 -45.83
N LEU A 223 5.38 -32.58 -45.90
CA LEU A 223 6.08 -33.12 -44.73
C LEU A 223 7.03 -32.09 -44.13
N CYS A 224 7.83 -31.40 -44.97
CA CYS A 224 8.75 -30.35 -44.52
C CYS A 224 8.02 -29.19 -43.82
N ASN A 225 6.87 -28.77 -44.35
CA ASN A 225 6.05 -27.72 -43.72
C ASN A 225 5.44 -28.17 -42.39
N ALA A 226 4.98 -29.42 -42.29
CA ALA A 226 4.46 -29.97 -41.04
C ALA A 226 5.55 -30.06 -39.96
N LEU A 227 6.75 -30.51 -40.31
CA LEU A 227 7.88 -30.60 -39.39
C LEU A 227 8.38 -29.21 -38.94
N ALA A 228 8.42 -28.23 -39.84
CA ALA A 228 8.76 -26.86 -39.49
C ALA A 228 7.72 -26.24 -38.53
N ALA A 229 6.43 -26.47 -38.75
CA ALA A 229 5.36 -26.02 -37.85
C ALA A 229 5.46 -26.69 -36.47
N ALA A 230 5.74 -27.99 -36.42
CA ALA A 230 5.94 -28.72 -35.17
C ALA A 230 7.16 -28.21 -34.40
N ALA A 231 8.27 -27.91 -35.07
CA ALA A 231 9.46 -27.34 -34.45
C ALA A 231 9.18 -25.97 -33.80
N VAL A 232 8.49 -25.07 -34.51
CA VAL A 232 8.07 -23.77 -33.97
C VAL A 232 7.13 -23.95 -32.77
N ALA A 233 6.13 -24.84 -32.88
CA ALA A 233 5.20 -25.11 -31.79
C ALA A 233 5.91 -25.64 -30.53
N LEU A 234 6.87 -26.57 -30.68
CA LEU A 234 7.66 -27.10 -29.56
C LEU A 234 8.54 -26.03 -28.91
N THR A 235 9.12 -25.13 -29.71
CA THR A 235 9.97 -24.03 -29.19
C THR A 235 9.19 -22.99 -28.38
N ILE A 236 7.87 -22.89 -28.61
CA ILE A 236 6.97 -21.99 -27.86
C ILE A 236 6.32 -22.73 -26.68
N ALA A 237 5.93 -24.00 -26.87
CA ALA A 237 5.19 -24.76 -25.87
C ALA A 237 6.05 -25.22 -24.68
N ILE A 238 7.28 -25.68 -24.91
CA ILE A 238 8.18 -26.14 -23.83
C ILE A 238 8.54 -25.01 -22.84
N PRO A 239 8.90 -23.77 -23.25
CA PRO A 239 9.12 -22.68 -22.31
C PRO A 239 7.87 -22.36 -21.49
N ILE A 240 6.71 -22.30 -22.14
CA ILE A 240 5.44 -22.00 -21.46
C ILE A 240 5.13 -23.09 -20.42
N LEU A 241 5.29 -24.37 -20.77
CA LEU A 241 5.05 -25.48 -19.83
C LEU A 241 6.07 -25.49 -18.68
N ALA A 242 7.34 -25.20 -18.95
CA ALA A 242 8.38 -25.09 -17.93
C ALA A 242 8.12 -23.90 -16.99
N LEU A 243 7.75 -22.74 -17.55
CA LEU A 243 7.35 -21.54 -16.83
C LEU A 243 6.12 -21.82 -15.95
N ASN A 244 5.11 -22.49 -16.48
CA ASN A 244 3.91 -22.87 -15.71
C ASN A 244 4.26 -23.77 -14.54
N ARG A 245 5.12 -24.77 -14.75
CA ARG A 245 5.55 -25.68 -13.68
C ARG A 245 6.40 -24.98 -12.63
N PHE A 246 7.26 -24.06 -13.04
CA PHE A 246 8.09 -23.29 -12.12
C PHE A 246 7.27 -22.27 -11.32
N ALA A 247 6.39 -21.52 -11.98
CA ALA A 247 5.46 -20.59 -11.33
C ALA A 247 4.53 -21.30 -10.35
N ALA A 248 4.03 -22.49 -10.72
CA ALA A 248 3.26 -23.35 -9.84
C ALA A 248 4.09 -23.79 -8.61
N LYS A 249 5.37 -24.14 -8.82
CA LYS A 249 6.29 -24.53 -7.74
C LYS A 249 6.54 -23.39 -6.76
N ILE A 250 6.84 -22.17 -7.24
CA ILE A 250 7.00 -20.99 -6.38
C ILE A 250 5.72 -20.70 -5.60
N THR A 251 4.58 -20.64 -6.29
CA THR A 251 3.28 -20.32 -5.66
C THR A 251 2.90 -21.37 -4.62
N SER A 252 3.08 -22.67 -4.93
CA SER A 252 2.89 -23.76 -3.97
C SER A 252 3.85 -23.65 -2.78
N GLY A 253 5.09 -23.22 -3.01
CA GLY A 253 6.06 -22.95 -1.94
C GLY A 253 5.61 -21.83 -1.02
N LEU A 254 5.15 -20.69 -1.56
CA LEU A 254 4.64 -19.57 -0.76
C LEU A 254 3.41 -19.97 0.04
N VAL A 255 2.47 -20.70 -0.57
CA VAL A 255 1.24 -21.15 0.10
C VAL A 255 1.53 -22.20 1.18
N ASN A 256 2.39 -23.17 0.90
CA ASN A 256 2.72 -24.25 1.86
C ASN A 256 3.56 -23.77 3.04
N ASN A 257 4.24 -22.62 2.91
CA ASN A 257 5.04 -22.03 3.98
C ASN A 257 4.32 -20.88 4.72
N ARG A 258 3.00 -20.73 4.50
CA ARG A 258 2.18 -19.79 5.27
C ARG A 258 2.23 -20.13 6.75
N GLN A 259 2.45 -19.10 7.55
CA GLN A 259 2.52 -19.20 8.99
C GLN A 259 1.21 -18.70 9.58
N ASP A 260 0.39 -19.65 10.05
CA ASP A 260 -0.83 -19.33 10.77
C ASP A 260 -0.54 -18.94 12.21
N ALA A 261 -1.33 -18.00 12.72
CA ALA A 261 -1.29 -17.64 14.12
C ALA A 261 -1.69 -18.82 15.00
N PHE A 262 -0.99 -19.01 16.12
CA PHE A 262 -1.44 -19.99 17.10
C PHE A 262 -2.84 -19.67 17.64
N LYS A 263 -3.54 -20.71 18.06
CA LYS A 263 -4.89 -20.60 18.62
C LYS A 263 -4.96 -19.64 19.81
N SER A 264 -3.92 -19.60 20.65
CA SER A 264 -3.79 -18.65 21.76
C SER A 264 -3.85 -17.19 21.30
N ALA A 265 -3.16 -16.83 20.21
CA ALA A 265 -3.17 -15.47 19.66
C ALA A 265 -4.52 -15.11 19.04
N ARG A 266 -5.17 -16.06 18.35
CA ARG A 266 -6.54 -15.87 17.82
C ARG A 266 -7.54 -15.65 18.95
N ASN A 267 -7.49 -16.46 20.00
CA ASN A 267 -8.34 -16.32 21.18
C ASN A 267 -8.13 -14.97 21.87
N LEU A 268 -6.87 -14.54 22.03
CA LEU A 268 -6.55 -13.24 22.62
C LEU A 268 -7.13 -12.09 21.80
N LEU A 269 -7.05 -12.14 20.47
CA LEU A 269 -7.69 -11.12 19.64
C LEU A 269 -9.22 -11.09 19.87
N VAL A 270 -9.87 -12.26 19.91
CA VAL A 270 -11.31 -12.34 20.18
C VAL A 270 -11.65 -11.73 21.54
N GLU A 271 -10.88 -12.02 22.58
CA GLU A 271 -11.04 -11.44 23.92
C GLU A 271 -10.86 -9.91 23.90
N ARG A 272 -9.85 -9.41 23.18
CA ARG A 272 -9.61 -7.98 23.03
C ARG A 272 -10.72 -7.28 22.25
N ILE A 273 -11.28 -7.91 21.23
CA ILE A 273 -12.45 -7.41 20.52
C ILE A 273 -13.67 -7.36 21.45
N ALA A 274 -13.93 -8.44 22.20
CA ALA A 274 -15.05 -8.51 23.13
C ALA A 274 -14.99 -7.46 24.24
N SER A 275 -13.77 -7.08 24.67
CA SER A 275 -13.55 -6.02 25.66
C SER A 275 -13.45 -4.61 25.07
N GLY A 276 -13.65 -4.43 23.75
CA GLY A 276 -13.51 -3.14 23.08
C GLY A 276 -12.07 -2.61 23.02
N ARG A 277 -11.07 -3.45 23.35
CA ARG A 277 -9.64 -3.14 23.34
C ARG A 277 -8.98 -3.41 21.99
N ALA A 278 -9.66 -4.09 21.07
CA ALA A 278 -9.21 -4.29 19.70
C ALA A 278 -10.39 -4.30 18.70
N ARG A 279 -10.09 -4.15 17.42
CA ARG A 279 -11.05 -4.25 16.33
C ARG A 279 -10.38 -4.86 15.10
N ARG A 280 -11.00 -5.90 14.55
CA ARG A 280 -10.63 -6.44 13.25
C ARG A 280 -11.27 -5.61 12.15
N MET A 281 -10.47 -5.07 11.26
CA MET A 281 -10.90 -4.27 10.11
C MET A 281 -10.43 -4.93 8.81
N GLU A 282 -10.92 -4.42 7.69
CA GLU A 282 -10.57 -4.93 6.37
C GLU A 282 -9.06 -4.83 6.11
N ARG A 283 -8.44 -3.70 6.49
CA ARG A 283 -7.05 -3.39 6.19
C ARG A 283 -6.08 -3.57 7.35
N SER A 284 -6.59 -3.76 8.56
CA SER A 284 -5.74 -3.95 9.74
C SER A 284 -6.50 -4.56 10.91
N ASP A 285 -5.77 -5.16 11.85
CA ASP A 285 -6.27 -5.37 13.21
C ASP A 285 -5.74 -4.22 14.07
N VAL A 286 -6.65 -3.48 14.72
CA VAL A 286 -6.33 -2.29 15.52
C VAL A 286 -6.47 -2.61 17.01
N TYR A 287 -5.49 -2.22 17.82
CA TYR A 287 -5.45 -2.41 19.26
C TYR A 287 -5.36 -1.03 19.93
N TYR A 288 -6.33 -0.73 20.78
CA TYR A 288 -6.52 0.59 21.37
C TYR A 288 -5.90 0.64 22.77
N PRO A 289 -5.29 1.74 23.22
CA PRO A 289 -4.85 1.91 24.59
C PRO A 289 -6.00 2.22 25.54
N LYS A 290 -5.81 2.07 26.86
CA LYS A 290 -6.89 2.34 27.82
C LYS A 290 -7.19 3.83 27.79
N SER A 291 -8.47 4.19 27.64
CA SER A 291 -8.89 5.58 27.72
C SER A 291 -8.68 6.10 29.15
N GLN A 292 -7.90 7.18 29.30
CA GLN A 292 -7.71 7.85 30.58
C GLN A 292 -8.80 8.92 30.73
N GLY A 293 -9.63 8.82 31.77
CA GLY A 293 -10.66 9.84 32.06
C GLY A 293 -11.77 9.97 31.00
N GLY A 294 -11.93 9.01 30.09
CA GLY A 294 -12.87 9.08 28.98
C GLY A 294 -12.30 9.73 27.70
N GLU A 295 -11.10 10.30 27.78
CA GLU A 295 -10.39 10.82 26.60
C GLU A 295 -9.76 9.68 25.81
N LYS A 296 -9.93 9.75 24.48
CA LYS A 296 -9.37 8.80 23.52
C LYS A 296 -8.14 9.42 22.84
N ASN A 297 -7.13 9.72 23.64
CA ASN A 297 -5.82 10.14 23.13
C ASN A 297 -4.78 9.06 23.39
N ALA A 298 -4.00 8.71 22.38
CA ALA A 298 -2.84 7.84 22.51
C ALA A 298 -1.57 8.66 22.27
N ARG A 299 -0.62 8.59 23.21
CA ARG A 299 0.64 9.33 23.07
C ARG A 299 1.47 8.87 21.87
N ALA A 300 1.38 7.59 21.52
CA ALA A 300 2.05 7.04 20.35
C ALA A 300 1.12 6.11 19.56
N GLY A 301 1.27 6.13 18.24
CA GLY A 301 0.64 5.20 17.31
C GLY A 301 1.69 4.43 16.53
N LEU A 302 1.43 3.16 16.26
CA LEU A 302 2.32 2.29 15.49
C LEU A 302 1.54 1.60 14.38
N ILE A 303 1.91 1.89 13.13
CA ILE A 303 1.52 1.05 11.98
C ILE A 303 2.57 -0.02 11.80
N PHE A 304 2.15 -1.27 11.86
CA PHE A 304 3.04 -2.42 11.88
C PHE A 304 2.77 -3.36 10.71
N TYR A 305 3.80 -3.60 9.89
CA TYR A 305 3.74 -4.54 8.78
C TYR A 305 4.20 -5.95 9.21
N PRO A 306 3.35 -6.97 9.04
CA PRO A 306 3.72 -8.36 9.28
C PRO A 306 4.90 -8.84 8.42
N GLY A 307 5.67 -9.78 8.95
CA GLY A 307 6.63 -10.57 8.20
C GLY A 307 6.01 -11.42 7.10
N ALA A 308 6.83 -11.79 6.13
CA ALA A 308 6.41 -12.55 4.97
C ALA A 308 5.71 -13.85 5.36
N LEU A 309 4.54 -14.08 4.78
CA LEU A 309 3.70 -15.27 4.95
C LEU A 309 3.10 -15.44 6.35
N VAL A 310 3.27 -14.47 7.25
CA VAL A 310 2.76 -14.52 8.63
C VAL A 310 1.36 -13.91 8.73
N ASP A 311 0.44 -14.62 9.38
CA ASP A 311 -0.90 -14.12 9.73
C ASP A 311 -0.79 -12.88 10.63
N ARG A 312 -1.49 -11.80 10.29
CA ARG A 312 -1.55 -10.57 11.11
C ARG A 312 -1.99 -10.85 12.56
N THR A 313 -2.81 -11.88 12.78
CA THR A 313 -3.29 -12.29 14.09
C THR A 313 -2.15 -12.79 14.99
N ALA A 314 -1.03 -13.26 14.41
CA ALA A 314 0.12 -13.72 15.19
C ALA A 314 0.76 -12.59 16.01
N TYR A 315 0.52 -11.34 15.65
CA TYR A 315 1.03 -10.17 16.39
C TYR A 315 0.13 -9.76 17.55
N ALA A 316 -1.04 -10.40 17.73
CA ALA A 316 -2.00 -10.05 18.77
C ALA A 316 -1.40 -9.97 20.18
N PRO A 317 -0.50 -10.88 20.63
CA PRO A 317 0.10 -10.78 21.95
C PRO A 317 0.94 -9.52 22.15
N ILE A 318 1.87 -9.23 21.24
CA ILE A 318 2.74 -8.05 21.35
C ILE A 318 1.92 -6.77 21.17
N ALA A 319 1.02 -6.72 20.18
CA ALA A 319 0.17 -5.55 19.94
C ALA A 319 -0.76 -5.26 21.14
N SER A 320 -1.27 -6.30 21.81
CA SER A 320 -2.05 -6.14 23.04
C SER A 320 -1.22 -5.56 24.17
N GLN A 321 0.01 -6.05 24.39
CA GLN A 321 0.91 -5.51 25.42
C GLN A 321 1.28 -4.05 25.13
N LEU A 322 1.61 -3.71 23.89
CA LEU A 322 1.87 -2.34 23.46
C LEU A 322 0.66 -1.43 23.72
N SER A 323 -0.55 -1.91 23.43
CA SER A 323 -1.78 -1.17 23.71
C SER A 323 -2.02 -0.97 25.20
N ASP A 324 -1.68 -1.94 26.04
CA ASP A 324 -1.78 -1.79 27.49
C ASP A 324 -0.77 -0.80 28.05
N LEU A 325 0.38 -0.64 27.39
CA LEU A 325 1.40 0.36 27.71
C LEU A 325 1.08 1.76 27.15
N GLY A 326 -0.01 1.93 26.39
CA GLY A 326 -0.47 3.23 25.91
C GLY A 326 -0.24 3.52 24.43
N VAL A 327 0.24 2.53 23.65
CA VAL A 327 0.46 2.68 22.20
C VAL A 327 -0.76 2.21 21.41
N LEU A 328 -1.29 3.03 20.51
CA LEU A 328 -2.31 2.57 19.56
C LEU A 328 -1.61 1.78 18.44
N VAL A 329 -1.97 0.51 18.24
CA VAL A 329 -1.27 -0.35 17.28
C VAL A 329 -2.20 -0.76 16.13
N CYS A 330 -1.76 -0.60 14.90
CA CYS A 330 -2.42 -1.06 13.69
C CYS A 330 -1.56 -2.12 13.00
N VAL A 331 -1.96 -3.39 13.05
CA VAL A 331 -1.25 -4.47 12.36
C VAL A 331 -1.87 -4.65 10.96
N ALA A 332 -1.08 -4.39 9.92
CA ALA A 332 -1.55 -4.39 8.54
C ALA A 332 -2.08 -5.75 8.10
N ASN A 333 -3.19 -5.75 7.35
CA ASN A 333 -3.73 -6.93 6.70
C ASN A 333 -3.14 -7.09 5.31
N LEU A 334 -2.34 -8.15 5.13
CA LEU A 334 -1.71 -8.51 3.86
C LEU A 334 -2.38 -9.73 3.20
N GLU A 335 -3.51 -10.20 3.71
CA GLU A 335 -4.30 -11.26 3.08
C GLU A 335 -4.78 -10.85 1.66
N PRO A 336 -4.94 -11.81 0.73
CA PRO A 336 -4.79 -13.25 0.91
C PRO A 336 -3.33 -13.77 0.82
N TYR A 337 -2.38 -12.90 0.51
CA TYR A 337 -1.01 -13.30 0.16
C TYR A 337 -0.05 -13.36 1.34
N ARG A 338 -0.35 -12.60 2.41
CA ARG A 338 0.54 -12.36 3.56
C ARG A 338 1.93 -11.85 3.14
N LEU A 339 2.01 -11.21 1.99
CA LEU A 339 3.23 -10.71 1.39
C LEU A 339 2.88 -9.52 0.50
N VAL A 340 3.68 -8.46 0.55
CA VAL A 340 3.62 -7.39 -0.45
C VAL A 340 4.49 -7.80 -1.63
N ALA A 341 3.87 -8.46 -2.61
CA ALA A 341 4.58 -9.10 -3.73
C ALA A 341 5.11 -8.10 -4.78
N ASP A 342 4.44 -6.96 -4.97
CA ASP A 342 4.88 -5.89 -5.87
C ASP A 342 4.92 -4.56 -5.12
N MET A 343 6.11 -4.18 -4.64
CA MET A 343 6.32 -2.92 -3.93
C MET A 343 6.10 -1.69 -4.81
N MET A 344 6.20 -1.83 -6.14
CA MET A 344 6.03 -0.72 -7.08
C MET A 344 4.56 -0.41 -7.35
N SER A 345 3.71 -1.44 -7.37
CA SER A 345 2.26 -1.28 -7.54
C SER A 345 1.50 -1.25 -6.21
N TYR A 346 2.13 -1.65 -5.10
CA TYR A 346 1.53 -1.54 -3.77
C TYR A 346 1.40 -0.06 -3.42
N LYS A 347 0.15 0.41 -3.33
CA LYS A 347 -0.18 1.80 -3.04
C LYS A 347 0.02 2.10 -1.55
N ILE A 348 1.25 1.96 -1.07
CA ILE A 348 1.63 1.98 0.34
C ILE A 348 1.11 3.23 1.06
N ARG A 349 1.15 4.38 0.39
CA ARG A 349 0.59 5.61 0.92
C ARG A 349 -0.90 5.51 1.18
N GLN A 350 -1.68 4.99 0.22
CA GLN A 350 -3.13 4.84 0.38
C GLN A 350 -3.47 3.84 1.47
N GLU A 351 -2.74 2.73 1.54
CA GLU A 351 -2.93 1.69 2.55
C GLU A 351 -2.68 2.22 3.97
N VAL A 352 -1.56 2.92 4.18
CA VAL A 352 -1.25 3.59 5.45
C VAL A 352 -2.35 4.59 5.83
N MET A 353 -2.77 5.45 4.90
CA MET A 353 -3.80 6.44 5.18
C MET A 353 -5.17 5.81 5.51
N HIS A 354 -5.53 4.71 4.84
CA HIS A 354 -6.76 3.99 5.18
C HIS A 354 -6.67 3.34 6.56
N MET A 355 -5.54 2.73 6.91
CA MET A 355 -5.33 2.17 8.26
C MET A 355 -5.42 3.25 9.35
N LEU A 356 -4.81 4.41 9.13
CA LEU A 356 -4.92 5.57 10.03
C LEU A 356 -6.38 6.01 10.18
N ASN A 357 -7.08 6.22 9.07
CA ASN A 357 -8.48 6.63 9.08
C ASN A 357 -9.36 5.64 9.84
N ASP A 358 -9.16 4.35 9.59
CA ASP A 358 -9.95 3.30 10.21
C ASP A 358 -9.69 3.23 11.72
N ALA A 359 -8.42 3.31 12.13
CA ALA A 359 -8.04 3.36 13.54
C ALA A 359 -8.57 4.59 14.28
N LEU A 360 -8.56 5.76 13.63
CA LEU A 360 -8.95 7.01 14.29
C LEU A 360 -10.46 7.22 14.31
N LEU A 361 -11.19 6.82 13.26
CA LEU A 361 -12.59 7.20 13.07
C LEU A 361 -13.57 6.03 13.18
N LYS A 362 -13.14 4.80 12.87
CA LYS A 362 -14.01 3.62 12.90
C LYS A 362 -13.88 2.86 14.21
N GLY A 363 -13.38 3.46 15.28
CA GLY A 363 -13.37 2.90 16.64
C GLY A 363 -14.68 3.15 17.39
N ASP A 364 -14.72 2.87 18.69
CA ASP A 364 -15.84 3.25 19.56
C ASP A 364 -15.79 4.75 19.91
N GLY A 365 -15.72 5.61 18.91
CA GLY A 365 -15.47 7.04 19.02
C GLY A 365 -14.17 7.46 18.33
N THR A 366 -13.91 8.76 18.32
CA THR A 366 -12.75 9.35 17.65
C THR A 366 -11.52 9.25 18.54
N TRP A 367 -10.47 8.64 18.00
CA TRP A 367 -9.14 8.65 18.62
C TRP A 367 -8.29 9.80 18.07
N THR A 368 -7.39 10.29 18.91
CA THR A 368 -6.27 11.13 18.54
C THR A 368 -4.97 10.43 18.90
N VAL A 369 -3.91 10.75 18.16
CA VAL A 369 -2.58 10.19 18.37
C VAL A 369 -1.57 11.33 18.24
N ASP A 370 -0.73 11.52 19.24
CA ASP A 370 0.24 12.63 19.25
C ASP A 370 1.36 12.42 18.23
N GLU A 371 1.93 11.20 18.17
CA GLU A 371 2.99 10.85 17.22
C GLU A 371 2.75 9.46 16.59
N TRP A 372 2.92 9.36 15.27
CA TRP A 372 2.83 8.10 14.54
C TRP A 372 4.20 7.59 14.12
N SER A 373 4.40 6.29 14.32
CA SER A 373 5.56 5.54 13.87
C SER A 373 5.14 4.45 12.89
N ILE A 374 6.06 4.06 12.02
CA ILE A 374 5.89 2.91 11.12
C ILE A 374 6.96 1.88 11.43
N GLY A 375 6.55 0.62 11.54
CA GLY A 375 7.43 -0.49 11.84
C GLY A 375 7.03 -1.77 11.12
N GLY A 376 7.83 -2.80 11.32
CA GLY A 376 7.54 -4.11 10.77
C GLY A 376 8.50 -5.19 11.24
N HIS A 377 8.12 -6.43 10.95
CA HIS A 377 8.89 -7.62 11.27
C HIS A 377 9.45 -8.25 9.99
N SER A 378 10.73 -8.62 9.96
CA SER A 378 11.34 -9.36 8.86
C SER A 378 11.14 -8.62 7.53
N PHE A 379 10.55 -9.26 6.51
CA PHE A 379 10.19 -8.60 5.26
C PHE A 379 9.27 -7.37 5.46
N GLY A 380 8.38 -7.39 6.45
CA GLY A 380 7.56 -6.24 6.84
C GLY A 380 8.38 -5.03 7.28
N ALA A 381 9.57 -5.24 7.85
CA ALA A 381 10.51 -4.16 8.18
C ALA A 381 11.04 -3.44 6.92
N GLN A 382 11.18 -4.16 5.81
CA GLN A 382 11.51 -3.58 4.51
C GLN A 382 10.35 -2.76 3.95
N VAL A 383 9.12 -3.28 4.06
CA VAL A 383 7.90 -2.53 3.68
C VAL A 383 7.80 -1.21 4.44
N ALA A 384 8.00 -1.26 5.77
CA ALA A 384 8.02 -0.08 6.62
C ALA A 384 9.10 0.93 6.20
N THR A 385 10.32 0.46 5.93
CA THR A 385 11.43 1.29 5.48
C THR A 385 11.13 1.98 4.15
N ILE A 386 10.53 1.26 3.19
CA ILE A 386 10.10 1.82 1.90
C ILE A 386 9.00 2.86 2.11
N ALA A 387 8.01 2.58 2.96
CA ALA A 387 6.93 3.51 3.27
C ALA A 387 7.49 4.86 3.74
N VAL A 388 8.40 4.82 4.72
CA VAL A 388 8.98 6.03 5.29
C VAL A 388 9.87 6.73 4.28
N THR A 389 10.86 6.05 3.72
CA THR A 389 11.84 6.68 2.81
C THR A 389 11.21 7.31 1.57
N ASN A 390 10.17 6.69 1.00
CA ASN A 390 9.56 7.18 -0.23
C ASN A 390 8.38 8.14 0.00
N GLU A 391 7.56 7.94 1.03
CA GLU A 391 6.26 8.63 1.14
C GLU A 391 6.04 9.37 2.47
N PHE A 392 6.61 8.88 3.59
CA PHE A 392 6.25 9.36 4.93
C PHE A 392 7.39 10.03 5.72
N HIS A 393 8.57 10.19 5.14
CA HIS A 393 9.74 10.76 5.83
C HIS A 393 9.52 12.18 6.36
N SER A 394 8.60 12.97 5.80
CA SER A 394 8.29 14.32 6.30
C SER A 394 7.44 14.31 7.59
N THR A 395 6.69 13.23 7.85
CA THR A 395 5.73 13.14 8.96
C THR A 395 6.11 12.11 10.02
N VAL A 396 6.74 11.00 9.62
CA VAL A 396 7.13 9.91 10.51
C VAL A 396 8.63 10.02 10.78
N LYS A 397 9.00 10.27 12.04
CA LYS A 397 10.40 10.43 12.48
C LYS A 397 10.93 9.27 13.31
N THR A 398 10.04 8.35 13.69
CA THR A 398 10.33 7.20 14.55
C THR A 398 9.95 5.90 13.85
N MET A 399 10.84 4.91 13.91
CA MET A 399 10.65 3.59 13.29
C MET A 399 11.05 2.45 14.21
N VAL A 400 10.35 1.31 14.06
CA VAL A 400 10.58 0.10 14.85
C VAL A 400 10.71 -1.12 13.94
N LEU A 401 11.87 -1.76 13.92
CA LEU A 401 12.19 -2.86 13.03
C LEU A 401 12.51 -4.11 13.85
N TRP A 402 11.76 -5.20 13.65
CA TRP A 402 11.94 -6.46 14.37
C TRP A 402 12.49 -7.54 13.44
N GLY A 403 13.44 -8.35 13.90
CA GLY A 403 14.03 -9.44 13.11
C GLY A 403 14.53 -8.96 11.75
N SER A 404 15.12 -7.76 11.71
CA SER A 404 15.45 -7.06 10.47
C SER A 404 16.93 -7.16 10.18
N ALA A 405 17.25 -7.35 8.90
CA ALA A 405 18.60 -7.47 8.37
C ALA A 405 18.78 -6.58 7.14
N SER A 406 20.02 -6.51 6.63
CA SER A 406 20.24 -6.01 5.27
C SER A 406 19.41 -6.87 4.32
N TYR A 407 19.01 -6.32 3.19
CA TYR A 407 18.57 -7.14 2.06
C TYR A 407 19.45 -6.70 0.90
N PRO A 408 20.10 -7.64 0.19
CA PRO A 408 20.95 -7.29 -0.94
C PRO A 408 20.11 -6.53 -1.95
N ALA A 409 20.72 -5.53 -2.59
CA ALA A 409 20.08 -4.62 -3.54
C ALA A 409 19.74 -5.34 -4.86
N TYR A 410 18.86 -6.34 -4.80
CA TYR A 410 18.22 -6.94 -5.95
C TYR A 410 16.89 -6.22 -6.15
N SER A 411 16.85 -5.36 -7.17
CA SER A 411 15.77 -4.87 -8.05
C SER A 411 14.28 -4.78 -7.61
N PHE A 412 13.91 -5.05 -6.35
CA PHE A 412 12.51 -5.03 -5.89
C PHE A 412 12.25 -3.97 -4.81
N CYS A 413 13.30 -3.47 -4.16
CA CYS A 413 13.23 -2.46 -3.11
C CYS A 413 14.05 -1.23 -3.53
N HIS A 414 13.46 -0.38 -4.38
CA HIS A 414 14.08 0.89 -4.77
C HIS A 414 13.77 1.96 -3.71
N TYR A 415 14.69 2.16 -2.77
CA TYR A 415 14.67 3.33 -1.90
C TYR A 415 15.19 4.53 -2.71
N ARG A 416 14.43 5.63 -2.78
CA ARG A 416 14.96 6.90 -3.35
C ARG A 416 16.08 7.49 -2.50
N LYS A 417 16.07 7.20 -1.19
CA LYS A 417 17.01 7.63 -0.16
C LYS A 417 17.15 6.52 0.89
N THR A 418 18.31 6.38 1.52
CA THR A 418 18.48 5.52 2.71
C THR A 418 17.93 6.22 3.95
N LEU A 419 17.71 5.48 5.05
CA LEU A 419 17.32 6.09 6.33
C LEU A 419 18.40 7.02 6.87
N ARG A 420 19.68 6.75 6.57
CA ARG A 420 20.80 7.65 6.85
C ARG A 420 20.67 8.98 6.12
N ASP A 421 20.27 8.98 4.85
CA ASP A 421 20.19 10.19 4.02
C ASP A 421 19.05 11.14 4.45
N LEU A 422 18.08 10.67 5.24
CA LEU A 422 17.00 11.50 5.76
C LEU A 422 17.47 12.46 6.86
N GLY A 423 18.48 12.07 7.65
CA GLY A 423 19.16 12.95 8.61
C GLY A 423 18.40 13.29 9.90
N ASP A 424 17.14 12.88 10.05
CA ASP A 424 16.28 13.20 11.20
C ASP A 424 15.40 12.01 11.69
N MET A 425 15.88 10.79 11.46
CA MET A 425 15.19 9.56 11.82
C MET A 425 15.74 8.91 13.09
N LYS A 426 14.84 8.49 13.98
CA LYS A 426 15.11 7.64 15.13
C LYS A 426 14.64 6.22 14.84
N VAL A 427 15.53 5.24 14.94
CA VAL A 427 15.24 3.85 14.56
C VAL A 427 15.58 2.90 15.71
N LEU A 428 14.61 2.07 16.11
CA LEU A 428 14.84 0.92 16.98
C LEU A 428 14.93 -0.35 16.15
N VAL A 429 16.00 -1.13 16.33
CA VAL A 429 16.16 -2.46 15.75
C VAL A 429 16.20 -3.50 16.87
N LEU A 430 15.27 -4.46 16.85
CA LEU A 430 15.20 -5.56 17.81
C LEU A 430 15.43 -6.90 17.11
N ASN A 431 16.54 -7.58 17.40
CA ASN A 431 16.87 -8.89 16.84
C ASN A 431 17.14 -9.91 17.96
N GLY A 432 16.91 -11.19 17.70
CA GLY A 432 17.26 -12.27 18.63
C GLY A 432 18.72 -12.73 18.47
N SER A 433 19.37 -13.15 19.56
CA SER A 433 20.74 -13.71 19.48
C SER A 433 20.80 -15.04 18.72
N GLU A 434 19.70 -15.77 18.66
CA GLU A 434 19.52 -17.03 17.94
C GLU A 434 18.73 -16.83 16.64
N ASP A 435 18.65 -15.59 16.12
CA ASP A 435 18.00 -15.32 14.84
C ASP A 435 18.92 -15.69 13.67
N ALA A 436 18.76 -16.93 13.19
CA ALA A 436 19.53 -17.45 12.05
C ALA A 436 19.17 -16.78 10.71
N ILE A 437 18.03 -16.09 10.63
CA ILE A 437 17.58 -15.41 9.41
C ILE A 437 18.23 -14.03 9.35
N ALA A 438 18.08 -13.23 10.40
CA ALA A 438 18.66 -11.89 10.46
C ALA A 438 20.20 -11.92 10.52
N GLY A 439 20.79 -12.99 11.07
CA GLY A 439 22.24 -13.22 11.08
C GLY A 439 22.79 -13.87 9.80
N SER A 440 21.96 -14.20 8.82
CA SER A 440 22.41 -14.92 7.62
C SER A 440 23.12 -14.01 6.63
N SER A 441 24.27 -14.47 6.11
CA SER A 441 24.98 -13.83 5.01
C SER A 441 24.16 -13.80 3.70
N ALA A 442 23.11 -14.62 3.58
CA ALA A 442 22.18 -14.58 2.45
C ALA A 442 21.45 -13.23 2.33
N PHE A 443 21.34 -12.50 3.44
CA PHE A 443 20.71 -11.19 3.53
C PHE A 443 21.72 -10.03 3.57
N GLY A 444 23.03 -10.29 3.41
CA GLY A 444 24.08 -9.27 3.47
C GLY A 444 24.60 -9.03 4.88
N SER A 445 25.64 -8.22 5.03
CA SER A 445 26.32 -8.08 6.33
C SER A 445 25.61 -7.09 7.26
N LEU A 446 25.85 -7.25 8.57
CA LEU A 446 25.37 -6.29 9.56
C LEU A 446 25.99 -4.91 9.32
N GLU A 447 27.25 -4.83 8.85
CA GLU A 447 27.87 -3.54 8.50
C GLU A 447 27.13 -2.85 7.36
N GLU A 448 26.75 -3.59 6.30
CA GLU A 448 25.96 -3.05 5.19
C GLU A 448 24.58 -2.56 5.63
N TYR A 449 23.96 -3.27 6.58
CA TYR A 449 22.69 -2.87 7.15
C TYR A 449 22.81 -1.56 7.92
N VAL A 450 23.76 -1.49 8.86
CA VAL A 450 24.01 -0.32 9.71
C VAL A 450 24.51 0.88 8.90
N ALA A 451 25.22 0.66 7.80
CA ALA A 451 25.66 1.73 6.90
C ALA A 451 24.49 2.52 6.27
N LYS A 452 23.32 1.88 6.11
CA LYS A 452 22.11 2.51 5.57
C LYS A 452 21.22 3.16 6.65
N MET A 453 21.58 2.98 7.92
CA MET A 453 20.85 3.49 9.08
C MET A 453 21.42 4.83 9.58
N PRO A 454 20.62 5.62 10.31
CA PRO A 454 21.12 6.77 11.07
C PRO A 454 22.29 6.39 12.00
N PRO A 455 23.09 7.37 12.48
CA PRO A 455 24.21 7.12 13.39
C PRO A 455 23.82 6.26 14.59
N ALA A 456 24.76 5.49 15.14
CA ALA A 456 24.49 4.73 16.35
C ALA A 456 24.06 5.64 17.51
N TYR A 457 23.13 5.17 18.34
CA TYR A 457 22.71 5.87 19.55
C TYR A 457 23.90 6.14 20.48
N ASP A 458 24.04 7.39 20.92
CA ASP A 458 25.02 7.84 21.92
C ASP A 458 24.27 8.35 23.14
N GLU A 459 24.42 7.69 24.28
CA GLU A 459 23.79 8.07 25.56
C GLU A 459 24.14 9.50 25.99
N ARG A 460 25.28 10.04 25.54
CA ARG A 460 25.70 11.41 25.84
C ARG A 460 24.97 12.46 24.99
N ASN A 461 24.23 12.04 23.98
CA ASN A 461 23.47 12.90 23.08
C ASN A 461 22.07 12.34 22.82
N GLU A 462 21.32 12.08 23.89
CA GLU A 462 19.94 11.57 23.81
C GLU A 462 19.00 12.52 23.02
N ALA A 463 19.32 13.81 23.00
CA ALA A 463 18.59 14.83 22.23
C ALA A 463 18.89 14.82 20.72
N ALA A 464 19.73 13.89 20.23
CA ALA A 464 20.04 13.79 18.81
C ALA A 464 18.77 13.64 17.96
N ALA A 465 18.69 14.45 16.90
CA ALA A 465 17.58 14.41 15.95
C ALA A 465 17.50 13.09 15.17
N ALA A 466 18.63 12.36 15.04
CA ALA A 466 18.69 11.08 14.36
C ALA A 466 19.62 10.09 15.08
N TYR A 467 19.15 8.86 15.27
CA TYR A 467 19.97 7.77 15.78
C TYR A 467 19.36 6.39 15.51
N THR A 468 20.19 5.35 15.63
CA THR A 468 19.79 3.94 15.57
C THR A 468 20.16 3.26 16.88
N ARG A 469 19.16 2.71 17.56
CA ARG A 469 19.34 1.86 18.74
C ARG A 469 19.15 0.41 18.33
N VAL A 470 20.24 -0.35 18.31
CA VAL A 470 20.21 -1.80 18.04
C VAL A 470 20.20 -2.53 19.38
N VAL A 471 19.22 -3.40 19.60
CA VAL A 471 19.10 -4.20 20.81
C VAL A 471 18.98 -5.67 20.44
N THR A 472 19.87 -6.48 21.00
CA THR A 472 19.83 -7.95 20.88
C THR A 472 19.08 -8.54 22.07
N ILE A 473 18.06 -9.36 21.78
CA ILE A 473 17.34 -10.13 22.79
C ILE A 473 18.06 -11.47 22.95
N GLU A 474 18.83 -11.59 24.02
CA GLU A 474 19.55 -12.82 24.36
C GLU A 474 18.61 -14.02 24.49
N GLY A 475 18.95 -15.09 23.77
CA GLY A 475 18.19 -16.32 23.65
C GLY A 475 16.96 -16.24 22.73
N GLY A 476 16.65 -15.08 22.17
CA GLY A 476 15.53 -14.89 21.23
C GLY A 476 15.86 -15.37 19.82
N ASN A 477 14.85 -15.73 19.03
CA ASN A 477 14.98 -16.14 17.62
C ASN A 477 14.06 -15.33 16.68
N HIS A 478 14.02 -15.63 15.38
CA HIS A 478 13.24 -14.85 14.41
C HIS A 478 11.73 -14.96 14.66
N ALA A 479 11.21 -16.19 14.73
CA ALA A 479 9.77 -16.44 14.88
C ALA A 479 9.22 -15.93 16.21
N GLY A 480 10.07 -15.76 17.24
CA GLY A 480 9.68 -15.13 18.49
C GLY A 480 9.23 -13.67 18.36
N CYS A 481 9.40 -13.03 17.20
CA CYS A 481 8.84 -11.72 16.88
C CYS A 481 7.30 -11.73 16.69
N ALA A 482 6.66 -12.89 16.60
CA ALA A 482 5.20 -13.03 16.65
C ALA A 482 4.80 -14.41 17.17
N HIS A 483 3.51 -14.71 17.21
CA HIS A 483 2.95 -15.88 17.88
C HIS A 483 2.52 -16.96 16.86
N TYR A 484 3.51 -17.50 16.15
CA TYR A 484 3.36 -18.53 15.10
C TYR A 484 4.45 -19.61 15.21
N GLY A 485 4.36 -20.65 14.38
CA GLY A 485 5.29 -21.78 14.36
C GLY A 485 6.72 -21.40 13.94
N PRO A 486 7.71 -22.28 14.16
CA PRO A 486 9.06 -22.04 13.65
C PRO A 486 9.04 -21.97 12.13
N GLN A 487 9.78 -21.01 11.59
CA GLN A 487 9.92 -20.82 10.16
C GLN A 487 10.97 -21.77 9.60
N THR A 488 10.66 -22.48 8.51
CA THR A 488 11.58 -23.42 7.86
C THR A 488 12.02 -22.94 6.47
N TYR A 489 11.43 -21.85 5.98
CA TYR A 489 11.65 -21.29 4.65
C TYR A 489 11.72 -19.76 4.69
N PRO A 490 12.62 -19.09 3.95
CA PRO A 490 13.65 -19.68 3.08
C PRO A 490 14.84 -20.25 3.87
N ILE A 491 15.01 -19.84 5.12
CA ILE A 491 16.04 -20.31 6.03
C ILE A 491 15.33 -20.85 7.29
N PRO A 492 15.73 -22.02 7.80
CA PRO A 492 15.27 -22.48 9.10
C PRO A 492 15.60 -21.46 10.20
N ASP A 493 14.62 -21.14 11.01
CA ASP A 493 14.79 -20.28 12.18
C ASP A 493 15.75 -20.93 13.18
N GLY A 494 16.46 -20.11 13.96
CA GLY A 494 17.30 -20.63 15.03
C GLY A 494 16.48 -21.08 16.23
N THR A 495 17.11 -21.87 17.10
CA THR A 495 16.45 -22.44 18.27
C THR A 495 16.38 -21.41 19.38
N ARG A 496 15.16 -20.94 19.71
CA ARG A 496 14.94 -20.05 20.85
C ARG A 496 15.34 -20.72 22.17
N LYS A 497 16.11 -20.01 23.00
CA LYS A 497 16.56 -20.45 24.34
C LYS A 497 15.71 -19.89 25.48
N ILE A 498 14.91 -18.86 25.20
CA ILE A 498 13.92 -18.30 26.13
C ILE A 498 12.49 -18.70 25.74
N THR A 499 11.53 -18.47 26.62
CA THR A 499 10.12 -18.73 26.29
C THR A 499 9.62 -17.74 25.22
N LEU A 500 8.60 -18.13 24.46
CA LEU A 500 7.96 -17.24 23.47
C LEU A 500 7.44 -15.97 24.15
N GLU A 501 6.78 -16.13 25.29
CA GLU A 501 6.20 -15.04 26.07
C GLU A 501 7.27 -14.09 26.61
N GLU A 502 8.40 -14.62 27.09
CA GLU A 502 9.52 -13.78 27.55
C GLU A 502 10.09 -12.93 26.42
N GLN A 503 10.33 -13.52 25.23
CA GLN A 503 10.82 -12.75 24.08
C GLN A 503 9.82 -11.66 23.67
N GLN A 504 8.55 -12.02 23.53
CA GLN A 504 7.48 -11.10 23.13
C GLN A 504 7.30 -9.96 24.12
N SER A 505 7.43 -10.24 25.42
CA SER A 505 7.33 -9.22 26.47
C SER A 505 8.53 -8.27 26.47
N LYS A 506 9.74 -8.78 26.24
CA LYS A 506 10.93 -7.92 26.02
C LYS A 506 10.73 -7.02 24.80
N MET A 507 10.22 -7.55 23.69
CA MET A 507 9.95 -6.77 22.48
C MET A 507 8.90 -5.69 22.70
N ALA A 508 7.79 -6.00 23.36
CA ALA A 508 6.74 -5.03 23.69
C ALA A 508 7.29 -3.90 24.56
N ASN A 509 7.98 -4.23 25.65
CA ASN A 509 8.52 -3.24 26.59
C ASN A 509 9.58 -2.34 25.96
N LEU A 510 10.52 -2.91 25.20
CA LEU A 510 11.56 -2.13 24.50
C LEU A 510 10.96 -1.21 23.44
N THR A 511 9.96 -1.71 22.70
CA THR A 511 9.25 -0.92 21.69
C THR A 511 8.45 0.21 22.34
N ALA A 512 7.68 -0.07 23.40
CA ALA A 512 6.91 0.94 24.11
C ALA A 512 7.82 2.00 24.73
N LYS A 513 8.92 1.60 25.39
CA LYS A 513 9.91 2.53 25.97
C LYS A 513 10.50 3.46 24.90
N PHE A 514 10.76 2.93 23.70
CA PHE A 514 11.27 3.74 22.61
C PHE A 514 10.22 4.73 22.07
N LEU A 515 8.98 4.28 21.87
CA LEU A 515 7.91 5.09 21.27
C LEU A 515 7.33 6.13 22.24
N LEU A 516 7.27 5.81 23.53
CA LEU A 516 6.72 6.68 24.56
C LEU A 516 7.81 7.50 25.27
N GLY A 517 9.08 7.43 24.85
CA GLY A 517 10.19 7.94 25.66
C GLY A 517 10.30 7.20 27.00
N GLU A 518 11.40 7.41 27.73
CA GLU A 518 11.56 6.79 29.05
C GLU A 518 10.38 7.19 29.97
N ALA A 519 9.66 6.18 30.48
CA ALA A 519 8.64 6.34 31.51
C ALA A 519 9.27 6.29 32.90
#